data_AF-A0A8T6UCU9-F1
#
_entry.id   AF-A0A8T6UCU9-F1
#
_cell.length_a   1.000
_cell.length_b   1.000
_cell.length_c   1.000
_cell.angle_alpha   90.00
_cell.angle_beta   90.00
_cell.angle_gamma   90.00
#
_symmetry.space_group_name_H-M   'P 1'
#
loop_
_entity.id
_entity.type
_entity.pdbx_description
1 polymer ?
#
loop_
_entity_poly.entity_id
_entity_poly.type
_entity_poly.pdbx_seq_one_letter_code
_entity_poly.pdbx_strand_id
1 'polypeptide(L)'
;MTDEFAIRYEPFQEVIVMEYTKFQTPDHLARFLSVAAGGKPTGIYWSEGVAFFYYPISATTEAATKALIQEKRVFWAFVSYAIMPEYRPVIETKEKIMVPVIDMSQSSLFQKVATWLKERTKA
;
A
#
# COMPACT_ATOMS: atom_id res chain seq x y z
N MET A 1 -33.29 11.18 26.10
CA MET A 1 -32.81 9.88 25.59
C MET A 1 -31.45 10.13 25.01
N THR A 2 -30.39 9.70 25.69
CA THR A 2 -29.03 9.67 25.14
C THR A 2 -28.98 8.49 24.18
N ASP A 3 -28.81 8.75 22.89
CA ASP A 3 -28.53 7.70 21.91
C ASP A 3 -27.22 6.99 22.32
N GLU A 4 -27.33 5.74 22.75
CA GLU A 4 -26.22 4.92 23.20
C GLU A 4 -25.55 4.30 21.96
N PHE A 5 -24.51 4.96 21.46
CA PHE A 5 -23.74 4.51 20.29
C PHE A 5 -22.50 3.71 20.72
N ALA A 6 -22.26 2.57 20.07
CA ALA A 6 -21.09 1.72 20.32
C ALA A 6 -20.07 1.80 19.17
N ILE A 7 -18.79 2.02 19.51
CA ILE A 7 -17.67 1.96 18.57
C ILE A 7 -17.06 0.55 18.61
N ARG A 8 -16.96 -0.12 17.45
CA ARG A 8 -16.35 -1.46 17.34
C ARG A 8 -15.19 -1.44 16.34
N TYR A 9 -14.07 -2.06 16.72
CA TYR A 9 -12.97 -2.34 15.79
C TYR A 9 -13.20 -3.69 15.11
N GLU A 10 -13.17 -3.70 13.78
CA GLU A 10 -13.27 -4.91 12.97
C GLU A 10 -12.16 -4.92 11.91
N PRO A 11 -11.05 -5.65 12.14
CA PRO A 11 -9.97 -5.71 11.17
C PRO A 11 -10.39 -6.46 9.91
N PHE A 12 -9.72 -6.14 8.80
CA PHE A 12 -9.74 -7.00 7.62
C PHE A 12 -9.21 -8.39 7.96
N GLN A 13 -9.83 -9.42 7.39
CA GLN A 13 -9.38 -10.81 7.52
C GLN A 13 -8.29 -11.14 6.51
N GLU A 14 -8.34 -10.53 5.32
CA GLU A 14 -7.46 -10.87 4.21
C GLU A 14 -7.20 -9.67 3.30
N VAL A 15 -5.94 -9.53 2.85
CA VAL A 15 -5.54 -8.65 1.75
C VAL A 15 -5.23 -9.54 0.55
N ILE A 16 -6.01 -9.39 -0.52
CA ILE A 16 -5.81 -10.13 -1.77
C ILE A 16 -4.99 -9.24 -2.70
N VAL A 17 -3.72 -9.58 -2.87
CA VAL A 17 -2.84 -8.96 -3.86
C VAL A 17 -2.98 -9.71 -5.17
N MET A 18 -3.58 -9.06 -6.18
CA MET A 18 -3.87 -9.71 -7.46
C MET A 18 -2.66 -9.70 -8.39
N GLU A 19 -1.92 -8.59 -8.42
CA GLU A 19 -0.69 -8.44 -9.20
C GLU A 19 0.35 -7.68 -8.36
N TYR A 20 1.62 -8.07 -8.49
CA TYR A 20 2.72 -7.37 -7.81
C TYR A 20 3.99 -7.26 -8.67
N THR A 21 4.64 -6.10 -8.61
CA THR A 21 5.84 -5.79 -9.40
C THR A 21 6.97 -5.25 -8.52
N LYS A 22 8.16 -5.86 -8.65
CA LYS A 22 9.38 -5.39 -8.00
C LYS A 22 10.14 -4.42 -8.90
N PHE A 23 10.41 -3.23 -8.39
CA PHE A 23 11.36 -2.29 -9.00
C PHE A 23 12.76 -2.51 -8.45
N GLN A 24 13.76 -2.23 -9.29
CA GLN A 24 15.17 -2.38 -8.92
C GLN A 24 15.58 -1.43 -7.79
N THR A 25 15.04 -0.21 -7.79
CA THR A 25 15.37 0.84 -6.82
C THR A 25 14.11 1.60 -6.38
N PRO A 26 14.11 2.22 -5.18
CA PRO A 26 13.05 3.13 -4.76
C PRO A 26 12.89 4.34 -5.70
N ASP A 27 13.97 4.79 -6.35
CA ASP A 27 13.96 5.84 -7.37
C ASP A 27 13.10 5.46 -8.58
N HIS A 28 13.26 4.25 -9.12
CA HIS A 28 12.43 3.78 -10.24
C HIS A 28 10.95 3.63 -9.83
N LEU A 29 10.70 3.18 -8.59
CA LEU A 29 9.35 3.09 -8.03
C LEU A 29 8.68 4.47 -7.95
N ALA A 30 9.40 5.46 -7.41
CA ALA A 30 8.93 6.84 -7.28
C ALA A 30 8.67 7.50 -8.63
N ARG A 31 9.58 7.29 -9.60
CA ARG A 31 9.39 7.77 -10.98
C ARG A 31 8.14 7.16 -11.61
N PHE A 32 7.94 5.85 -11.48
CA PHE A 32 6.75 5.19 -12.01
C PHE A 32 5.47 5.76 -11.39
N LEU A 33 5.42 5.87 -10.06
CA LEU A 33 4.25 6.41 -9.36
C LEU A 33 3.93 7.85 -9.78
N SER A 34 4.95 8.71 -9.92
CA SER A 34 4.75 10.10 -10.35
C SER A 34 4.08 10.21 -11.72
N VAL A 35 4.43 9.32 -12.66
CA VAL A 35 3.80 9.26 -13.98
C VAL A 35 2.38 8.69 -13.87
N ALA A 36 2.22 7.56 -13.18
CA ALA A 36 0.93 6.87 -13.03
C ALA A 36 -0.12 7.71 -12.28
N ALA A 37 0.30 8.54 -11.32
CA ALA A 37 -0.57 9.45 -10.59
C ALA A 37 -1.02 10.67 -11.42
N GLY A 38 -0.46 10.89 -12.61
CA GLY A 38 -0.81 12.02 -13.48
C GLY A 38 -0.56 13.37 -12.80
N GLY A 39 0.51 13.49 -12.00
CA GLY A 39 0.86 14.71 -11.27
C GLY A 39 0.10 14.94 -9.96
N LYS A 40 -0.79 14.02 -9.55
CA LYS A 40 -1.41 14.08 -8.22
C LYS A 40 -0.37 13.75 -7.14
N PRO A 41 -0.32 14.51 -6.03
CA PRO A 41 0.56 14.19 -4.91
C PRO A 41 0.16 12.84 -4.32
N THR A 42 0.93 11.80 -4.64
CA THR A 42 0.71 10.42 -4.18
C THR A 42 1.95 9.98 -3.43
N GLY A 43 1.76 9.50 -2.21
CA GLY A 43 2.84 9.00 -1.37
C GLY A 43 3.14 7.53 -1.62
N ILE A 44 4.36 7.14 -1.28
CA ILE A 44 4.76 5.75 -1.14
C ILE A 44 4.62 5.36 0.33
N TYR A 45 4.14 4.17 0.61
CA TYR A 45 4.13 3.62 1.96
C TYR A 45 5.43 2.91 2.25
N TRP A 46 5.91 2.99 3.48
CA TRP A 46 7.07 2.25 3.94
C TRP A 46 6.76 1.46 5.20
N SER A 47 7.20 0.20 5.23
CA SER A 47 7.16 -0.63 6.43
C SER A 47 8.14 -1.79 6.25
N GLU A 48 8.73 -2.27 7.35
CA GLU A 48 9.63 -3.44 7.36
C GLU A 48 10.75 -3.40 6.31
N GLY A 49 11.26 -2.21 5.98
CA GLY A 49 12.33 -2.05 4.98
C GLY A 49 11.87 -2.21 3.52
N VAL A 50 10.57 -2.02 3.25
CA VAL A 50 9.98 -2.06 1.90
C VAL A 50 9.23 -0.77 1.64
N ALA A 51 9.52 -0.15 0.51
CA ALA A 51 8.75 0.96 -0.04
C ALA A 51 7.75 0.40 -1.07
N PHE A 52 6.48 0.73 -0.95
CA PHE A 52 5.45 0.25 -1.87
C PHE A 52 4.25 1.20 -2.00
N PHE A 53 3.53 1.10 -3.12
CA PHE A 53 2.20 1.65 -3.26
C PHE A 53 1.28 0.58 -3.84
N TYR A 54 -0.03 0.77 -3.70
CA TYR A 54 -1.02 -0.14 -4.22
C TYR A 54 -2.23 0.60 -4.79
N TYR A 55 -2.91 -0.03 -5.74
CA TYR A 55 -4.21 0.41 -6.24
C TYR A 55 -5.30 -0.53 -5.71
N PRO A 56 -6.16 -0.06 -4.79
CA PRO A 56 -7.28 -0.87 -4.31
C PRO A 56 -8.39 -0.97 -5.36
N ILE A 57 -9.08 -2.10 -5.39
CA ILE A 57 -10.36 -2.19 -6.09
C ILE A 57 -11.39 -1.37 -5.30
N SER A 58 -12.06 -0.44 -5.97
CA SER A 58 -13.11 0.37 -5.36
C SER A 58 -14.38 -0.47 -5.15
N ALA A 59 -15.02 -0.33 -3.99
CA ALA A 59 -16.29 -1.00 -3.68
C ALA A 59 -17.48 -0.28 -4.36
N THR A 60 -17.46 -0.21 -5.69
CA THR A 60 -18.52 0.44 -6.49
C THR A 60 -19.61 -0.53 -6.96
N THR A 61 -19.39 -1.84 -6.81
CA THR A 61 -20.34 -2.89 -7.15
C THR A 61 -20.79 -3.63 -5.89
N GLU A 62 -21.98 -4.22 -5.93
CA GLU A 62 -22.51 -5.03 -4.82
C GLU A 62 -21.55 -6.18 -4.45
N ALA A 63 -20.96 -6.84 -5.44
CA ALA A 63 -20.00 -7.91 -5.22
C ALA A 63 -18.75 -7.43 -4.46
N ALA A 64 -18.15 -6.30 -4.87
CA ALA A 64 -16.99 -5.74 -4.20
C ALA A 64 -17.33 -5.25 -2.78
N THR A 65 -18.51 -4.64 -2.60
CA THR A 65 -19.00 -4.20 -1.30
C THR A 65 -19.25 -5.37 -0.35
N LYS A 66 -19.85 -6.46 -0.84
CA LYS A 66 -20.08 -7.68 -0.07
C LYS A 66 -18.77 -8.28 0.42
N ALA A 67 -17.78 -8.40 -0.46
CA ALA A 67 -16.47 -8.93 -0.09
C ALA A 67 -15.76 -8.02 0.94
N LEU A 68 -15.85 -6.69 0.79
CA LEU A 68 -15.24 -5.74 1.73
C LEU A 68 -15.91 -5.76 3.12
N ILE A 69 -17.24 -5.67 3.16
CA ILE A 69 -17.99 -5.45 4.42
C ILE A 69 -18.29 -6.78 5.12
N GLN A 70 -18.80 -7.77 4.39
CA GLN A 70 -19.24 -9.03 5.00
C GLN A 70 -18.09 -10.02 5.14
N GLU A 71 -17.25 -10.16 4.12
CA GLU A 71 -16.14 -11.10 4.12
C GLU A 71 -14.84 -10.51 4.67
N LYS A 72 -14.81 -9.19 4.91
CA LYS A 72 -13.65 -8.45 5.44
C LYS A 72 -12.40 -8.64 4.59
N ARG A 73 -12.60 -8.74 3.27
CA ARG A 73 -11.56 -8.92 2.25
C ARG A 73 -11.30 -7.61 1.53
N VAL A 74 -10.05 -7.18 1.48
CA VAL A 74 -9.64 -6.03 0.67
C VAL A 74 -8.80 -6.49 -0.51
N PHE A 75 -9.14 -6.01 -1.70
CA PHE A 75 -8.47 -6.38 -2.95
C PHE A 75 -7.55 -5.26 -3.40
N TRP A 76 -6.27 -5.57 -3.54
CA TRP A 76 -5.27 -4.71 -4.13
C TRP A 76 -4.98 -5.24 -5.53
N ALA A 77 -5.53 -4.55 -6.53
CA ALA A 77 -5.43 -4.95 -7.92
C ALA A 77 -3.98 -4.99 -8.39
N PHE A 78 -3.18 -4.03 -7.93
CA PHE A 78 -1.78 -3.90 -8.30
C PHE A 78 -0.97 -3.35 -7.13
N VAL A 79 0.16 -3.99 -6.82
CA VAL A 79 1.13 -3.56 -5.82
C VAL A 79 2.49 -3.39 -6.48
N SER A 80 3.13 -2.24 -6.31
CA SER A 80 4.50 -2.05 -6.78
C SER A 80 5.40 -1.70 -5.61
N TYR A 81 6.58 -2.31 -5.59
CA TYR A 81 7.47 -2.20 -4.44
C TYR A 81 8.94 -2.18 -4.82
N ALA A 82 9.76 -1.67 -3.90
CA ALA A 82 11.21 -1.74 -3.94
C ALA A 82 11.75 -1.97 -2.51
N ILE A 83 12.89 -2.64 -2.41
CA ILE A 83 13.58 -2.78 -1.13
C ILE A 83 14.16 -1.43 -0.74
N MET A 84 13.83 -0.97 0.46
CA MET A 84 14.29 0.29 1.04
C MET A 84 14.60 0.03 2.52
N PRO A 85 15.80 -0.49 2.86
CA PRO A 85 16.08 -1.03 4.20
C PRO A 85 15.92 0.01 5.33
N GLU A 86 16.20 1.27 5.02
CA GLU A 86 16.08 2.40 5.94
C GLU A 86 14.91 3.29 5.53
N TYR A 87 14.14 3.75 6.51
CA TYR A 87 13.13 4.76 6.27
C TYR A 87 13.77 6.07 5.81
N ARG A 88 13.19 6.67 4.78
CA ARG A 88 13.50 8.01 4.31
C ARG A 88 12.18 8.72 4.04
N PRO A 89 11.95 9.93 4.58
CA PRO A 89 10.66 10.60 4.46
C PRO A 89 10.34 11.07 3.04
N VAL A 90 11.35 11.15 2.17
CA VAL A 90 11.21 11.53 0.77
C VAL A 90 12.14 10.67 -0.07
N ILE A 91 11.66 10.23 -1.23
CA ILE A 91 12.49 9.71 -2.31
C ILE A 91 12.62 10.84 -3.33
N GLU A 92 13.84 11.33 -3.50
CA GLU A 92 14.20 12.26 -4.58
C GLU A 92 14.67 11.44 -5.78
N THR A 93 13.98 11.54 -6.92
CA THR A 93 14.42 10.86 -8.14
C THR A 93 15.57 11.58 -8.82
N LYS A 94 16.26 10.93 -9.76
CA LYS A 94 17.28 11.55 -10.63
C LYS A 94 16.78 12.82 -11.35
N GLU A 95 15.50 12.85 -11.69
CA GLU A 95 14.83 13.98 -12.35
C GLU A 95 14.32 15.04 -11.36
N LYS A 96 14.73 14.95 -10.08
CA LYS A 96 14.35 15.87 -9.00
C LYS A 96 12.86 15.83 -8.65
N ILE A 97 12.19 14.70 -8.90
CA ILE A 97 10.84 14.47 -8.42
C ILE A 97 10.90 14.09 -6.95
N MET A 98 10.21 14.84 -6.10
CA MET A 98 10.14 14.61 -4.65
C MET A 98 8.88 13.83 -4.32
N VAL A 99 9.01 12.54 -4.00
CA VAL A 99 7.87 11.69 -3.63
C VAL A 99 7.86 11.46 -2.12
N PRO A 100 6.80 11.86 -1.40
CA PRO A 100 6.73 11.66 0.04
C PRO A 100 6.60 10.17 0.37
N VAL A 101 7.23 9.76 1.47
CA VAL A 101 7.16 8.41 1.99
C VAL A 101 6.52 8.42 3.39
N ILE A 102 5.43 7.67 3.51
CA ILE A 102 4.63 7.58 4.72
C ILE A 102 5.09 6.35 5.51
N ASP A 103 5.55 6.55 6.75
CA ASP A 103 5.89 5.46 7.64
C ASP A 103 4.61 4.77 8.15
N MET A 104 4.44 3.50 7.76
CA MET A 104 3.32 2.64 8.14
C MET A 104 3.75 1.55 9.11
N SER A 105 4.86 1.72 9.82
CA SER A 105 5.39 0.75 10.80
C SER A 105 4.50 0.54 12.01
N GLN A 106 3.44 1.34 12.20
CA GLN A 106 2.42 1.11 13.24
C GLN A 106 1.20 0.32 12.73
N SER A 107 1.15 0.01 11.43
CA SER A 107 0.03 -0.73 10.82
C SER A 107 0.39 -2.19 10.62
N SER A 108 -0.27 -3.07 11.38
CA SER A 108 -0.10 -4.52 11.28
C SER A 108 -0.41 -5.05 9.87
N LEU A 109 -1.33 -4.41 9.15
CA LEU A 109 -1.65 -4.75 7.76
C LEU A 109 -0.45 -4.47 6.84
N PHE A 110 0.14 -3.27 6.92
CA PHE A 110 1.25 -2.87 6.06
C PHE A 110 2.53 -3.64 6.39
N GLN A 111 2.79 -3.92 7.67
CA GLN A 111 3.89 -4.79 8.10
C GLN A 111 3.80 -6.19 7.48
N LYS A 112 2.60 -6.81 7.52
CA LYS A 112 2.35 -8.14 6.94
C LYS A 112 2.55 -8.14 5.43
N VAL A 113 2.02 -7.14 4.72
CA VAL A 113 2.20 -7.04 3.27
C VAL A 113 3.65 -6.79 2.92
N ALA A 114 4.35 -5.88 3.61
CA ALA A 114 5.77 -5.63 3.39
C ALA A 114 6.60 -6.91 3.58
N THR A 115 6.35 -7.67 4.64
CA THR A 115 7.02 -8.95 4.90
C THR A 115 6.78 -9.96 3.77
N TRP A 116 5.52 -10.12 3.35
CA TRP A 116 5.13 -10.99 2.23
C TRP A 116 5.78 -10.60 0.90
N LEU A 117 5.97 -9.28 0.66
CA LEU A 117 6.69 -8.76 -0.51
C LEU A 117 8.20 -9.08 -0.45
N LYS A 118 8.84 -8.96 0.73
CA LYS A 118 10.26 -9.32 0.90
C LYS A 118 10.53 -10.78 0.60
N GLU A 119 9.64 -11.68 1.02
CA GLU A 119 9.80 -13.12 0.79
C GLU A 119 9.85 -13.46 -0.71
N ARG A 120 9.15 -12.71 -1.56
CA ARG A 120 9.16 -12.85 -3.02
C ARG A 120 10.42 -12.32 -3.70
N THR A 121 11.25 -11.57 -2.98
CA THR A 121 12.54 -11.12 -3.53
C THR A 121 13.63 -12.18 -3.49
N LYS A 122 13.38 -13.30 -2.80
CA LYS A 122 14.32 -14.40 -2.59
C LYS A 122 14.15 -15.54 -3.61
N ALA A 123 13.26 -15.37 -4.59
CA ALA A 123 13.05 -16.30 -5.70
C ALA A 123 13.79 -15.85 -6.95
#